data_AF-A0A5S3XVY9-F1
#
_entry.id   AF-A0A5S3XVY9-F1
#
_cell.length_a   1.000
_cell.length_b   1.000
_cell.length_c   1.000
_cell.angle_alpha   90.00
_cell.angle_beta   90.00
_cell.angle_gamma   90.00
#
_symmetry.space_group_name_H-M   'P 1'
#
loop_
_entity.id
_entity.type
_entity.pdbx_description
1 polymer ?
#
loop_
_entity_poly.entity_id
_entity_poly.type
_entity_poly.pdbx_seq_one_letter_code
_entity_poly.pdbx_strand_id
1 'polypeptide(L)'
;MENRSQFLDEAISIQVSALLLVKQAAVVDIQLAAHLFCIQSEADVVAIRDASTMTLQRLAREKTVINAASLGLNGIKQMLDAIKSAENNDSKLGKLKNLAASTSIAVVGN
;
A
#
# COMPACT_ATOMS: atom_id res chain seq x y z
N MET A 1 13.16 -21.25 6.97
CA MET A 1 12.55 -20.26 6.06
C MET A 1 13.56 -20.01 4.96
N GLU A 2 13.65 -20.93 4.00
CA GLU A 2 14.70 -20.90 2.98
C GLU A 2 14.06 -20.85 1.59
N ASN A 3 14.65 -20.03 0.72
CA ASN A 3 14.28 -19.73 -0.67
C ASN A 3 13.08 -18.80 -0.90
N ARG A 4 13.11 -17.61 -0.30
CA ARG A 4 12.58 -16.44 -1.04
C ARG A 4 13.53 -16.25 -2.23
N SER A 5 13.04 -16.46 -3.45
CA SER A 5 13.84 -16.33 -4.67
C SER A 5 14.47 -14.92 -4.69
N GLN A 6 15.79 -14.82 -4.86
CA GLN A 6 16.49 -13.52 -4.95
C GLN A 6 15.84 -12.60 -5.99
N PHE A 7 15.33 -13.18 -7.08
CA PHE A 7 14.59 -12.47 -8.12
C PHE A 7 13.27 -11.86 -7.62
N LEU A 8 12.62 -12.48 -6.64
CA LEU A 8 11.38 -11.96 -6.07
C LEU A 8 11.66 -10.76 -5.16
N ASP A 9 12.75 -10.79 -4.40
CA ASP A 9 13.16 -9.66 -3.56
C ASP A 9 13.64 -8.48 -4.43
N GLU A 10 14.34 -8.76 -5.54
CA GLU A 10 14.74 -7.77 -6.53
C GLU A 10 13.53 -7.14 -7.23
N ALA A 11 12.55 -7.95 -7.65
CA ALA A 11 11.31 -7.47 -8.24
C ALA A 11 10.52 -6.55 -7.28
N ILE A 12 10.44 -6.93 -6.00
CA ILE A 12 9.81 -6.08 -4.97
C ILE A 12 10.58 -4.76 -4.84
N SER A 13 11.91 -4.78 -4.83
CA SER A 13 12.75 -3.58 -4.72
C SER A 13 12.54 -2.62 -5.90
N ILE A 14 12.47 -3.16 -7.13
CA ILE A 14 12.18 -2.38 -8.34
C ILE A 14 10.78 -1.77 -8.25
N GLN A 15 9.78 -2.54 -7.83
CA GLN A 15 8.40 -2.06 -7.70
C GLN A 15 8.26 -0.95 -6.65
N VAL A 16 8.91 -1.10 -5.49
CA VAL A 16 8.97 -0.04 -4.47
C VAL A 16 9.61 1.22 -5.06
N SER A 17 10.73 1.07 -5.77
CA SER A 17 11.43 2.19 -6.38
C SER A 17 10.55 2.91 -7.41
N ALA A 18 9.83 2.16 -8.25
CA ALA A 18 8.88 2.73 -9.21
C ALA A 18 7.77 3.54 -8.52
N LEU A 19 7.17 3.00 -7.46
CA LEU A 19 6.14 3.73 -6.69
C LEU A 19 6.68 5.01 -6.04
N LEU A 20 7.92 4.99 -5.56
CA LEU A 20 8.56 6.18 -4.98
C LEU A 20 8.88 7.23 -6.04
N LEU A 21 9.27 6.82 -7.24
CA LEU A 21 9.46 7.73 -8.37
C LEU A 21 8.14 8.37 -8.82
N VAL A 22 7.06 7.59 -8.91
CA VAL A 22 5.70 8.13 -9.17
C VAL A 22 5.32 9.14 -8.11
N LYS A 23 5.53 8.82 -6.82
CA LYS A 23 5.26 9.73 -5.71
C LYS A 23 6.02 11.05 -5.88
N GLN A 24 7.30 11.01 -6.20
CA GLN A 24 8.11 12.22 -6.36
C GLN A 24 7.69 13.05 -7.58
N ALA A 25 7.40 12.40 -8.72
CA ALA A 25 6.91 13.08 -9.92
C ALA A 25 5.54 13.73 -9.68
N ALA A 26 4.65 13.04 -8.96
CA ALA A 26 3.29 13.52 -8.65
C ALA A 26 3.25 14.72 -7.68
N VAL A 27 4.34 15.00 -6.97
CA VAL A 27 4.48 16.25 -6.18
C VAL A 27 4.64 17.45 -7.10
N VAL A 28 5.30 17.28 -8.24
CA VAL A 28 5.52 18.34 -9.24
C VAL A 28 4.28 18.50 -10.12
N ASP A 29 3.85 17.40 -10.73
CA ASP A 29 2.70 17.38 -11.65
C ASP A 29 2.10 15.97 -11.73
N ILE A 30 0.80 15.86 -11.39
CA ILE A 30 0.06 14.59 -11.38
C ILE A 30 -0.14 14.04 -12.80
N GLN A 31 -0.41 14.90 -13.79
CA GLN A 31 -0.67 14.49 -15.17
C GLN A 31 0.62 14.03 -15.84
N LEU A 32 1.71 14.74 -15.58
CA LEU A 32 3.04 14.32 -16.05
C LEU A 32 3.43 12.97 -15.45
N ALA A 33 3.20 12.76 -14.14
CA ALA A 33 3.47 11.48 -13.49
C ALA A 33 2.60 10.35 -14.03
N ALA A 34 1.30 10.60 -14.26
CA ALA A 34 0.41 9.64 -14.90
C ALA A 34 0.93 9.20 -16.28
N HIS A 35 1.37 10.17 -17.09
CA HIS A 35 1.90 9.91 -18.42
C HIS A 35 3.25 9.17 -18.40
N LEU A 36 4.22 9.63 -17.60
CA LEU A 36 5.56 9.03 -17.50
C LEU A 36 5.54 7.57 -17.03
N PHE A 37 4.60 7.23 -16.14
CA PHE A 37 4.50 5.90 -15.56
C PHE A 37 3.34 5.07 -16.13
N CYS A 38 2.71 5.54 -17.21
CA CYS A 38 1.59 4.86 -17.89
C CYS A 38 0.44 4.48 -16.94
N ILE A 39 0.17 5.30 -15.92
CA ILE A 39 -0.92 5.10 -14.97
C ILE A 39 -2.18 5.74 -15.56
N GLN A 40 -3.21 4.93 -15.81
CA GLN A 40 -4.42 5.39 -16.50
C GLN A 40 -5.32 6.29 -15.64
N SER A 41 -5.23 6.19 -14.32
CA SER A 41 -6.05 6.98 -13.40
C SER A 41 -5.22 8.01 -12.65
N GLU A 42 -5.56 9.29 -12.81
CA GLU A 42 -4.99 10.37 -11.99
C GLU A 42 -5.26 10.14 -10.49
N ALA A 43 -6.39 9.51 -10.13
CA ALA A 43 -6.70 9.23 -8.73
C ALA A 43 -5.77 8.17 -8.12
N ASP A 44 -5.24 7.25 -8.92
CA ASP A 44 -4.20 6.30 -8.48
C ASP A 44 -2.88 7.03 -8.21
N VAL A 45 -2.52 7.98 -9.08
CA VAL A 45 -1.32 8.81 -8.92
C VAL A 45 -1.41 9.67 -7.66
N VAL A 46 -2.56 10.30 -7.41
CA VAL A 46 -2.82 11.07 -6.19
C VAL A 46 -2.74 10.17 -4.95
N ALA A 47 -3.32 8.97 -5.00
CA ALA A 47 -3.25 8.03 -3.88
C ALA A 47 -1.80 7.61 -3.57
N ILE A 48 -0.96 7.38 -4.60
CA ILE A 48 0.47 7.09 -4.43
C ILE A 48 1.21 8.27 -3.81
N ARG A 49 0.94 9.50 -4.28
CA ARG A 49 1.54 10.73 -3.75
C ARG A 49 1.28 10.87 -2.25
N ASP A 50 0.03 10.66 -1.84
CA ASP A 50 -0.43 10.89 -0.47
C ASP A 50 -0.13 9.69 0.47
N ALA A 51 0.23 8.53 -0.07
CA ALA A 51 0.57 7.35 0.73
C ALA A 51 1.92 7.50 1.44
N SER A 52 2.05 6.92 2.64
CA SER A 52 3.33 6.86 3.35
C SER A 52 4.30 5.90 2.64
N THR A 53 5.61 6.11 2.81
CA THR A 53 6.64 5.20 2.26
C THR A 53 6.45 3.77 2.77
N MET A 54 6.08 3.59 4.04
CA MET A 54 5.78 2.27 4.60
C MET A 54 4.55 1.62 3.93
N THR A 55 3.50 2.38 3.67
CA THR A 55 2.29 1.89 3.00
C THR A 55 2.61 1.43 1.57
N LEU A 56 3.45 2.17 0.85
CA LEU A 56 3.89 1.80 -0.51
C LEU A 56 4.77 0.54 -0.51
N GLN A 57 5.66 0.40 0.47
CA GLN A 57 6.47 -0.81 0.64
C GLN A 57 5.61 -2.03 0.97
N ARG A 58 4.59 -1.85 1.81
CA ARG A 58 3.63 -2.91 2.15
C ARG A 58 2.81 -3.32 0.93
N LEU A 59 2.29 -2.34 0.18
CA LEU A 59 1.60 -2.56 -1.08
C LEU A 59 2.45 -3.38 -2.07
N ALA A 60 3.74 -3.04 -2.20
CA ALA A 60 4.65 -3.78 -3.09
C ALA A 60 4.95 -5.21 -2.64
N ARG A 61 4.89 -5.49 -1.32
CA ARG A 61 5.14 -6.82 -0.75
C ARG A 61 3.90 -7.72 -0.74
N GLU A 62 2.72 -7.13 -0.56
CA GLU A 62 1.44 -7.87 -0.55
C GLU A 62 0.98 -8.27 -1.96
N LYS A 63 1.42 -7.54 -2.99
CA LYS A 63 1.12 -7.84 -4.39
C LYS A 63 2.42 -7.98 -5.17
N THR A 64 2.84 -9.23 -5.35
CA THR A 64 3.87 -9.63 -6.30
C THR A 64 3.50 -9.14 -7.70
N VAL A 65 4.15 -8.07 -8.15
CA VAL A 65 4.02 -7.44 -9.48
C VAL A 65 2.70 -6.68 -9.69
N ILE A 66 2.69 -5.41 -9.29
CA ILE A 66 1.68 -4.43 -9.71
C ILE A 66 1.95 -4.08 -11.17
N ASN A 67 1.25 -4.76 -12.09
CA ASN A 67 1.13 -4.26 -13.45
C ASN A 67 0.00 -3.21 -13.46
N ALA A 68 0.36 -1.94 -13.62
CA ALA A 68 -0.61 -0.84 -13.68
C ALA A 68 -1.64 -1.04 -14.81
N ALA A 69 -1.28 -1.75 -15.89
CA ALA A 69 -2.20 -2.08 -16.97
C ALA A 69 -3.20 -3.19 -16.61
N SER A 70 -2.89 -4.06 -15.63
CA SER A 70 -3.78 -5.16 -15.23
C SER A 70 -4.78 -4.78 -14.14
N LEU A 71 -4.63 -3.61 -13.52
CA LEU A 71 -5.40 -3.22 -12.32
C LEU A 71 -6.65 -2.40 -12.63
N GLY A 72 -6.87 -2.00 -13.88
CA GLY A 72 -7.98 -1.16 -14.29
C GLY A 72 -7.95 0.24 -13.65
N LEU A 73 -9.01 1.02 -13.86
CA LEU A 73 -9.13 2.37 -13.31
C LEU A 73 -9.29 2.33 -11.78
N ASN A 74 -8.48 3.10 -11.04
CA ASN A 74 -8.53 3.26 -9.59
C ASN A 74 -8.07 2.02 -8.78
N GLY A 75 -7.45 1.03 -9.41
CA GLY A 75 -7.05 -0.20 -8.74
C GLY A 75 -6.02 0.03 -7.63
N ILE A 76 -5.09 0.96 -7.82
CA ILE A 76 -4.04 1.26 -6.82
C ILE A 76 -4.65 1.99 -5.62
N LYS A 77 -5.53 2.95 -5.86
CA LYS A 77 -6.26 3.67 -4.81
C LYS A 77 -7.09 2.71 -3.97
N GLN A 78 -7.86 1.82 -4.59
CA GLN A 78 -8.64 0.81 -3.87
C GLN A 78 -7.75 -0.08 -2.98
N MET A 79 -6.58 -0.47 -3.47
CA MET A 79 -5.63 -1.26 -2.69
C MET A 79 -5.01 -0.47 -1.53
N LEU A 80 -4.66 0.80 -1.75
CA LEU A 80 -4.17 1.68 -0.69
C LEU A 80 -5.24 1.92 0.38
N ASP A 81 -6.49 2.11 -0.02
CA ASP A 81 -7.63 2.27 0.88
C ASP A 81 -7.88 0.98 1.68
N ALA A 82 -7.74 -0.19 1.06
CA ALA A 82 -7.81 -1.48 1.75
C ALA A 82 -6.71 -1.62 2.82
N ILE A 83 -5.46 -1.28 2.49
CA ILE A 83 -4.34 -1.32 3.45
C ILE A 83 -4.59 -0.36 4.62
N LYS A 84 -5.02 0.88 4.34
CA LYS A 84 -5.37 1.85 5.39
C LYS A 84 -6.51 1.36 6.29
N SER A 85 -7.51 0.69 5.71
CA SER A 85 -8.62 0.13 6.48
C SER A 85 -8.17 -1.00 7.42
N ALA A 86 -7.24 -1.85 6.95
CA ALA A 86 -6.65 -2.92 7.75
C ALA A 86 -5.83 -2.35 8.93
N GLU A 87 -5.00 -1.33 8.68
CA GLU A 87 -4.22 -0.65 9.74
C GLU A 87 -5.12 -0.01 10.81
N ASN A 88 -6.23 0.61 10.40
CA ASN A 88 -7.19 1.18 11.34
C ASN A 88 -7.91 0.12 12.17
N ASN A 89 -8.21 -1.05 11.58
CA ASN A 89 -8.84 -2.15 12.31
C ASN A 89 -7.88 -2.80 13.31
N ASP A 90 -6.61 -3.02 12.94
CA ASP A 90 -5.58 -3.53 13.85
C ASP A 90 -5.35 -2.58 15.04
N SER A 91 -5.32 -1.27 14.78
CA SER A 91 -5.23 -0.23 15.81
C SER A 91 -6.41 -0.25 16.77
N LYS A 92 -7.64 -0.38 16.26
CA LYS A 92 -8.85 -0.52 17.09
C LYS A 92 -8.83 -1.81 17.92
N LEU A 93 -8.41 -2.93 17.32
CA LEU A 93 -8.30 -4.20 18.02
C LEU A 93 -7.26 -4.14 19.15
N GLY A 94 -6.13 -3.46 18.91
CA GLY A 94 -5.10 -3.22 19.91
C GLY A 94 -5.61 -2.36 21.08
N LYS A 95 -6.37 -1.29 20.80
CA LYS A 95 -7.00 -0.46 21.83
C LYS A 95 -8.04 -1.25 22.64
N LEU A 96 -8.84 -2.09 22.01
CA LEU A 96 -9.82 -2.95 22.69
C LEU A 96 -9.14 -3.97 23.59
N LYS A 97 -8.06 -4.62 23.12
CA LYS A 97 -7.26 -5.53 23.94
C LYS A 97 -6.63 -4.83 25.14
N ASN A 98 -6.12 -3.61 24.96
CA ASN A 98 -5.54 -2.83 26.06
C ASN A 98 -6.59 -2.38 27.07
N LEU A 99 -7.80 -2.00 26.63
CA LEU A 99 -8.90 -1.63 27.51
C LEU A 99 -9.46 -2.84 28.29
N ALA A 100 -9.48 -4.00 27.66
CA ALA A 100 -9.86 -5.27 28.27
C ALA A 100 -8.75 -5.91 29.12
N ALA A 101 -7.52 -5.42 29.03
CA ALA A 101 -6.48 -5.76 29.99
C ALA A 101 -6.57 -4.87 31.25
N SER A 102 -7.10 -3.64 31.13
CA SER A 102 -7.29 -2.72 32.25
C SER A 102 -8.64 -2.85 32.96
N THR A 103 -9.60 -3.52 32.35
CA THR A 103 -10.89 -3.91 32.93
C THR A 103 -10.96 -5.43 32.83
N SER A 104 -11.32 -6.19 33.86
CA SER A 104 -11.29 -7.68 33.88
C SER A 104 -12.28 -8.37 32.92
N ILE A 105 -12.43 -7.87 31.69
CA ILE A 105 -13.37 -8.26 30.66
C ILE A 105 -12.58 -9.00 29.58
N ALA A 106 -12.93 -10.26 29.29
CA ALA A 106 -12.32 -10.98 28.18
C ALA A 106 -12.89 -10.47 26.84
N VAL A 107 -12.01 -9.99 25.93
CA VAL A 107 -12.42 -9.73 24.54
C VAL A 107 -12.56 -11.06 23.82
N VAL A 108 -13.79 -11.55 23.68
CA VAL A 108 -14.08 -12.68 22.81
C VAL A 108 -14.04 -12.16 21.37
N GLY A 109 -13.00 -12.54 20.63
CA GLY A 109 -12.92 -12.31 19.19
C GLY A 109 -13.88 -13.24 18.48
N ASN A 110 -14.75 -12.67 17.64
CA ASN A 110 -15.59 -13.42 16.71
C ASN A 110 -14.93 -13.45 15.34
#